data_AF-A0A846CUU7-F1
#
_entry.id   AF-A0A846CUU7-F1
#
_cell.length_a   1.000
_cell.length_b   1.000
_cell.length_c   1.000
_cell.angle_alpha   90.00
_cell.angle_beta   90.00
_cell.angle_gamma   90.00
#
_symmetry.space_group_name_H-M   'P 1'
#
loop_
_entity.id
_entity.type
_entity.pdbx_description
1 polymer ?
#
loop_
_entity_poly.entity_id
_entity_poly.type
_entity_poly.pdbx_seq_one_letter_code
_entity_poly.pdbx_strand_id
1 'polypeptide(L)'
;DLVRSEKIRQQIRNRLENFLLGEKPIIADGSRLHFISAQAALDGILECEENEYLTYFNNFTHSIEKFLTVERGAVEIQQIFTKINALISEGIKALEQAEKVLDGKVYLSVEAKVEVLKKIEDASGRDVKILSTTEKLKNKSIKQAAEAWNKWVEGLGYRLEKKSYEWCSEHSLLWDKEKVLKDYAEGFASSLATELENWSNREVKEIVVNNLQILSKEVCQNLEVIRMDLQAVDCQINSNLNEQFDLAIENIKADGLDISSITKLGENYDDNKRGGLWENLTLGGLTAGALFMFTGVGFLPILLTGGAVVLISSFFGMSPDDENPEIKIKQQVYDACFQKFDKSTAEIFNRICENVAEVFYSQFKSASKVIEQAIFLYENLLEQEDKAHQETQEQLKSQKNIIAEKKQQLTEIKKKIETVITKIIDRK
;
A
#
# COMPACT_ATOMS: atom_id res chain seq x y z
N ASP A 1 21.68 20.56 -14.57
CA ASP A 1 22.84 19.89 -15.21
C ASP A 1 22.79 19.95 -16.73
N LEU A 2 21.67 19.61 -17.38
CA LEU A 2 21.56 19.66 -18.86
C LEU A 2 21.34 21.08 -19.44
N VAL A 3 20.97 22.06 -18.62
CA VAL A 3 20.72 23.44 -19.07
C VAL A 3 22.02 24.25 -19.03
N ARG A 4 22.54 24.57 -20.21
CA ARG A 4 23.87 25.17 -20.42
C ARG A 4 23.95 26.70 -20.23
N SER A 5 22.83 27.41 -20.15
CA SER A 5 22.84 28.88 -19.96
C SER A 5 22.01 29.34 -18.78
N GLU A 6 22.53 30.34 -18.07
CA GLU A 6 21.91 30.90 -16.87
C GLU A 6 20.56 31.56 -17.17
N LYS A 7 20.44 32.20 -18.34
CA LYS A 7 19.18 32.79 -18.80
C LYS A 7 18.06 31.75 -18.94
N ILE A 8 18.38 30.55 -19.42
CA ILE A 8 17.40 29.47 -19.55
C ILE A 8 17.06 28.87 -18.17
N ARG A 9 18.06 28.73 -17.28
CA ARG A 9 17.82 28.29 -15.89
C ARG A 9 16.83 29.21 -15.18
N GLN A 10 17.03 30.52 -15.30
CA GLN A 10 16.14 31.51 -14.68
C GLN A 10 14.73 31.50 -15.27
N GLN A 11 14.59 31.27 -16.58
CA GLN A 11 13.27 31.12 -17.21
C GLN A 11 12.53 29.86 -16.75
N ILE A 12 13.25 28.75 -16.58
CA ILE A 12 12.68 27.49 -16.06
C ILE A 12 12.26 27.66 -14.61
N ARG A 13 13.12 28.28 -13.78
CA ARG A 13 12.82 28.60 -12.38
C ARG A 13 11.52 29.39 -12.26
N ASN A 14 11.41 30.51 -12.97
CA ASN A 14 10.21 31.36 -12.93
C ASN A 14 8.95 30.62 -13.42
N ARG A 15 9.06 29.75 -14.43
CA ARG A 15 7.92 28.95 -14.91
C ARG A 15 7.45 27.94 -13.87
N LEU A 16 8.39 27.24 -13.23
CA LEU A 16 8.07 26.24 -12.20
C LEU A 16 7.52 26.91 -10.93
N GLU A 17 8.09 28.02 -10.51
CA GLU A 17 7.58 28.81 -9.37
C GLU A 17 6.16 29.31 -9.66
N ASN A 18 5.90 29.88 -10.84
CA ASN A 18 4.55 30.33 -11.19
C ASN A 18 3.54 29.18 -11.29
N PHE A 19 3.96 28.00 -11.75
CA PHE A 19 3.10 26.83 -11.86
C PHE A 19 2.80 26.19 -10.49
N LEU A 20 3.80 26.12 -9.62
CA LEU A 20 3.71 25.40 -8.34
C LEU A 20 3.26 26.30 -7.17
N LEU A 21 3.61 27.59 -7.19
CA LEU A 21 3.41 28.57 -6.11
C LEU A 21 2.54 29.78 -6.52
N GLY A 22 2.01 29.81 -7.75
CA GLY A 22 1.19 30.91 -8.26
C GLY A 22 -0.20 31.02 -7.61
N GLU A 23 -1.15 31.67 -8.27
CA GLU A 23 -2.50 31.96 -7.72
C GLU A 23 -3.31 30.71 -7.30
N LYS A 24 -2.95 29.54 -7.83
CA LYS A 24 -3.47 28.23 -7.41
C LYS A 24 -2.30 27.32 -7.03
N PRO A 25 -1.72 27.48 -5.84
CA PRO A 25 -0.51 26.78 -5.47
C PRO A 25 -0.78 25.28 -5.35
N ILE A 26 0.09 24.46 -5.96
CA ILE A 26 0.10 22.99 -5.86
C ILE A 26 0.86 22.56 -4.60
N ILE A 27 1.86 23.34 -4.19
CA ILE A 27 2.66 23.14 -2.98
C ILE A 27 2.45 24.33 -2.03
N ALA A 28 2.36 24.04 -0.73
CA ALA A 28 1.97 25.03 0.28
C ALA A 28 3.09 26.03 0.62
N ASP A 29 4.35 25.70 0.37
CA ASP A 29 5.50 26.58 0.62
C ASP A 29 6.68 26.28 -0.32
N GLY A 30 7.68 27.17 -0.31
CA GLY A 30 8.91 27.04 -1.09
C GLY A 30 9.89 25.98 -0.58
N SER A 31 9.59 25.28 0.52
CA SER A 31 10.48 24.25 1.10
C SER A 31 10.40 22.90 0.38
N ARG A 32 9.55 22.79 -0.66
CA ARG A 32 9.35 21.57 -1.45
C ARG A 32 9.87 21.67 -2.88
N LEU A 33 10.31 22.86 -3.32
CA LEU A 33 10.87 23.10 -4.64
C LEU A 33 12.35 23.48 -4.50
N HIS A 34 13.23 22.60 -4.99
CA HIS A 34 14.67 22.81 -4.92
C HIS A 34 15.28 22.77 -6.32
N PHE A 35 16.08 23.78 -6.63
CA PHE A 35 16.84 23.86 -7.87
C PHE A 35 18.25 23.39 -7.60
N ILE A 36 18.54 22.14 -7.99
CA ILE A 36 19.78 21.46 -7.62
C ILE A 36 20.60 21.17 -8.89
N SER A 37 21.92 21.33 -8.78
CA SER A 37 22.89 20.77 -9.73
C SER A 37 23.71 19.73 -8.97
N ALA A 38 23.49 18.44 -9.28
CA ALA A 38 24.16 17.36 -8.55
C ALA A 38 25.67 17.37 -8.84
N GLN A 39 26.03 17.67 -10.09
CA GLN A 39 27.42 17.78 -10.51
C GLN A 39 28.13 18.96 -9.83
N ALA A 40 27.57 20.18 -9.89
CA ALA A 40 28.23 21.35 -9.30
C ALA A 40 28.29 21.29 -7.76
N ALA A 41 27.30 20.66 -7.12
CA ALA A 41 27.36 20.41 -5.68
C ALA A 41 28.47 19.40 -5.33
N LEU A 42 28.63 18.33 -6.12
CA LEU A 42 29.69 17.33 -5.92
C LEU A 42 31.09 17.93 -6.13
N ASP A 43 31.26 18.73 -7.19
CA ASP A 43 32.53 19.40 -7.48
C ASP A 43 32.92 20.35 -6.32
N GLY A 44 31.97 21.14 -5.80
CA GLY A 44 32.19 21.99 -4.62
C GLY A 44 32.56 21.21 -3.34
N ILE A 45 31.99 20.02 -3.14
CA ILE A 45 32.37 19.14 -2.01
C ILE A 45 33.80 18.61 -2.18
N LEU A 46 34.16 18.17 -3.38
CA LEU A 46 35.47 17.58 -3.67
C LEU A 46 36.60 18.62 -3.62
N GLU A 47 36.31 19.85 -4.04
CA GLU A 47 37.25 20.96 -4.08
C GLU A 47 37.29 21.77 -2.77
N CYS A 48 36.44 21.43 -1.79
CA CYS A 48 36.25 22.18 -0.54
C CYS A 48 35.93 23.67 -0.79
N GLU A 49 35.18 23.97 -1.85
CA GLU A 49 34.82 25.33 -2.25
C GLU A 49 33.31 25.55 -2.08
N GLU A 50 32.93 26.60 -1.35
CA GLU A 50 31.54 26.97 -1.18
C GLU A 50 30.98 27.57 -2.47
N ASN A 51 30.04 26.88 -3.10
CA ASN A 51 29.29 27.40 -4.24
C ASN A 51 27.77 27.40 -3.97
N GLU A 52 27.03 28.16 -4.79
CA GLU A 52 25.58 28.33 -4.63
C GLU A 52 24.81 27.00 -4.76
N TYR A 53 25.31 26.06 -5.56
CA TYR A 53 24.69 24.75 -5.77
C TYR A 53 24.90 23.81 -4.58
N LEU A 54 26.04 23.89 -3.91
CA LEU A 54 26.29 23.22 -2.64
C LEU A 54 25.35 23.74 -1.55
N THR A 55 25.13 25.06 -1.50
CA THR A 55 24.13 25.67 -0.60
C THR A 55 22.71 25.16 -0.90
N TYR A 56 22.32 25.11 -2.18
CA TYR A 56 21.01 24.59 -2.57
C TYR A 56 20.84 23.11 -2.27
N PHE A 57 21.90 22.30 -2.45
CA PHE A 57 21.92 20.89 -2.08
C PHE A 57 21.78 20.69 -0.56
N ASN A 58 22.48 21.48 0.25
CA ASN A 58 22.36 21.44 1.71
C ASN A 58 20.94 21.83 2.18
N ASN A 59 20.33 22.85 1.56
CA ASN A 59 18.96 23.25 1.86
C ASN A 59 17.94 22.16 1.48
N PHE A 60 18.16 21.46 0.37
CA PHE A 60 17.37 20.29 -0.01
C PHE A 60 17.51 19.16 1.00
N THR A 61 18.74 18.80 1.38
CA THR A 61 19.00 17.77 2.39
C THR A 61 18.35 18.12 3.72
N HIS A 62 18.47 19.36 4.19
CA HIS A 62 17.80 19.82 5.41
C HIS A 62 16.27 19.72 5.33
N SER A 63 15.69 20.03 4.16
CA SER A 63 14.24 19.94 3.95
C SER A 63 13.77 18.48 3.93
N ILE A 64 14.55 17.56 3.34
CA ILE A 64 14.30 16.12 3.42
C ILE A 64 14.47 15.61 4.85
N GLU A 65 15.53 15.99 5.55
CA GLU A 65 15.76 15.58 6.94
C GLU A 65 14.60 16.04 7.83
N LYS A 66 14.16 17.29 7.69
CA LYS A 66 12.99 17.81 8.40
C LYS A 66 11.72 17.04 8.03
N PHE A 67 11.48 16.77 6.74
CA PHE A 67 10.33 15.98 6.30
C PHE A 67 10.36 14.56 6.87
N LEU A 68 11.50 13.88 6.83
CA LEU A 68 11.62 12.50 7.31
C LEU A 68 11.58 12.40 8.83
N THR A 69 12.25 13.30 9.55
CA THR A 69 12.41 13.22 11.01
C THR A 69 11.28 13.91 11.77
N VAL A 70 10.82 15.08 11.31
CA VAL A 70 9.83 15.92 12.03
C VAL A 70 8.42 15.72 11.50
N GLU A 71 8.23 15.64 10.19
CA GLU A 71 6.89 15.47 9.61
C GLU A 71 6.48 13.99 9.63
N ARG A 72 7.20 13.15 8.87
CA ARG A 72 6.93 11.71 8.77
C ARG A 72 7.23 10.98 10.07
N GLY A 73 8.37 11.26 10.72
CA GLY A 73 8.70 10.67 12.01
C GLY A 73 7.65 10.95 13.08
N ALA A 74 7.09 12.17 13.12
CA ALA A 74 5.99 12.46 14.03
C ALA A 74 4.70 11.69 13.70
N VAL A 75 4.37 11.51 12.41
CA VAL A 75 3.20 10.71 11.98
C VAL A 75 3.38 9.23 12.37
N GLU A 76 4.55 8.64 12.10
CA GLU A 76 4.84 7.24 12.47
C GLU A 76 4.80 7.06 14.00
N ILE A 77 5.37 8.01 14.75
CA ILE A 77 5.31 8.03 16.21
C ILE A 77 3.86 8.13 16.72
N GLN A 78 3.05 9.04 16.16
CA GLN A 78 1.63 9.16 16.51
C GLN A 78 0.84 7.87 16.22
N GLN A 79 1.13 7.19 15.10
CA GLN A 79 0.52 5.91 14.77
C GLN A 79 0.88 4.84 15.79
N ILE A 80 2.18 4.68 16.13
CA ILE A 80 2.65 3.74 17.15
C ILE A 80 1.97 4.02 18.49
N PHE A 81 1.86 5.29 18.88
CA PHE A 81 1.21 5.66 20.12
C PHE A 81 -0.29 5.36 20.14
N THR A 82 -0.97 5.58 19.01
CA THR A 82 -2.37 5.20 18.85
C THR A 82 -2.54 3.69 19.07
N LYS A 83 -1.65 2.86 18.50
CA LYS A 83 -1.63 1.40 18.73
C LYS A 83 -1.46 1.05 20.20
N ILE A 84 -0.45 1.63 20.85
CA ILE A 84 -0.17 1.30 22.24
C ILE A 84 -1.35 1.70 23.13
N ASN A 85 -1.96 2.86 22.88
CA ASN A 85 -3.13 3.31 23.64
C ASN A 85 -4.35 2.41 23.45
N ALA A 86 -4.59 1.95 22.22
CA ALA A 86 -5.70 1.04 21.93
C ALA A 86 -5.45 -0.35 22.53
N LEU A 87 -4.23 -0.91 22.46
CA LEU A 87 -3.84 -2.15 23.16
C LEU A 87 -3.98 -2.03 24.69
N ILE A 88 -3.55 -0.91 25.28
CA ILE A 88 -3.73 -0.67 26.71
C ILE A 88 -5.22 -0.62 27.08
N SER A 89 -6.03 0.04 26.26
CA SER A 89 -7.46 0.18 26.51
C SER A 89 -8.18 -1.18 26.37
N GLU A 90 -7.83 -1.97 25.36
CA GLU A 90 -8.28 -3.36 25.19
C GLU A 90 -7.93 -4.21 26.42
N GLY A 91 -6.67 -4.17 26.88
CA GLY A 91 -6.22 -4.89 28.07
C GLY A 91 -6.96 -4.48 29.35
N ILE A 92 -7.22 -3.18 29.54
CA ILE A 92 -8.02 -2.70 30.68
C ILE A 92 -9.45 -3.25 30.61
N LYS A 93 -10.07 -3.27 29.43
CA LYS A 93 -11.44 -3.76 29.24
C LYS A 93 -11.56 -5.27 29.46
N ALA A 94 -10.59 -6.04 29.01
CA ALA A 94 -10.51 -7.47 29.30
C ALA A 94 -10.36 -7.75 30.80
N LEU A 95 -9.55 -6.95 31.50
CA LEU A 95 -9.39 -7.04 32.96
C LEU A 95 -10.68 -6.64 33.71
N GLU A 96 -11.41 -5.64 33.24
CA GLU A 96 -12.75 -5.28 33.76
C GLU A 96 -13.75 -6.41 33.58
N GLN A 97 -13.72 -7.10 32.44
CA GLN A 97 -14.59 -8.26 32.19
C GLN A 97 -14.27 -9.41 33.14
N ALA A 98 -12.99 -9.76 33.29
CA ALA A 98 -12.56 -10.80 34.22
C ALA A 98 -12.98 -10.47 35.67
N GLU A 99 -12.85 -9.20 36.08
CA GLU A 99 -13.32 -8.74 37.40
C GLU A 99 -14.83 -8.96 37.57
N LYS A 100 -15.64 -8.63 36.55
CA LYS A 100 -17.10 -8.87 36.57
C LYS A 100 -17.45 -10.35 36.69
N VAL A 101 -16.72 -11.23 36.00
CA VAL A 101 -16.90 -12.69 36.09
C VAL A 101 -16.59 -13.17 37.51
N LEU A 102 -15.46 -12.76 38.10
CA LEU A 102 -15.09 -13.11 39.48
C LEU A 102 -16.03 -12.51 40.54
N ASP A 103 -16.73 -11.42 40.22
CA ASP A 103 -17.78 -10.83 41.06
C ASP A 103 -19.14 -11.55 40.92
N GLY A 104 -19.27 -12.51 40.00
CA GLY A 104 -20.54 -13.15 39.65
C GLY A 104 -21.54 -12.21 38.97
N LYS A 105 -21.07 -11.05 38.49
CA LYS A 105 -21.88 -10.07 37.73
C LYS A 105 -22.04 -10.48 36.26
N VAL A 106 -21.20 -11.42 35.81
CA VAL A 106 -21.30 -12.14 34.55
C VAL A 106 -21.36 -13.61 34.91
N TYR A 107 -22.43 -14.28 34.49
CA TYR A 107 -22.66 -15.70 34.76
C TYR A 107 -23.19 -16.36 33.49
N LEU A 108 -22.57 -17.47 33.09
CA LEU A 108 -23.00 -18.25 31.93
C LEU A 108 -23.80 -19.45 32.40
N SER A 109 -25.12 -19.41 32.18
CA SER A 109 -25.93 -20.63 32.25
C SER A 109 -25.44 -21.66 31.23
N VAL A 110 -25.79 -22.94 31.42
CA VAL A 110 -25.46 -24.00 30.46
C VAL A 110 -25.99 -23.65 29.07
N GLU A 111 -27.19 -23.08 28.99
CA GLU A 111 -27.79 -22.60 27.76
C GLU A 111 -26.98 -21.46 27.12
N ALA A 112 -26.51 -20.49 27.92
CA ALA A 112 -25.68 -19.39 27.43
C ALA A 112 -24.29 -19.88 26.95
N LYS A 113 -23.68 -20.89 27.59
CA LYS A 113 -22.44 -21.51 27.10
C LYS A 113 -22.63 -22.14 25.73
N VAL A 114 -23.72 -22.88 25.55
CA VAL A 114 -24.07 -23.48 24.25
C VAL A 114 -24.31 -22.41 23.19
N GLU A 115 -24.97 -21.30 23.55
CA GLU A 115 -25.18 -20.17 22.66
C GLU A 115 -23.86 -19.51 22.23
N VAL A 116 -22.92 -19.27 23.15
CA VAL A 116 -21.59 -18.73 22.86
C VAL A 116 -20.80 -19.67 21.94
N LEU A 117 -20.81 -20.99 22.20
CA LEU A 117 -20.17 -21.97 21.31
C LEU A 117 -20.75 -21.95 19.89
N LYS A 118 -22.06 -21.78 19.77
CA LYS A 118 -22.71 -21.61 18.47
C LYS A 118 -22.28 -20.31 17.78
N LYS A 119 -22.07 -19.22 18.52
CA LYS A 119 -21.53 -17.97 17.95
C LYS A 119 -20.09 -18.13 17.44
N ILE A 120 -19.26 -18.93 18.11
CA ILE A 120 -17.92 -19.30 17.62
C ILE A 120 -18.02 -20.09 16.31
N GLU A 121 -18.93 -21.07 16.24
CA GLU A 121 -19.20 -21.84 15.02
C GLU A 121 -19.66 -20.93 13.87
N ASP A 122 -20.63 -20.06 14.15
CA ASP A 122 -21.17 -19.09 13.17
C ASP A 122 -20.06 -18.15 12.66
N ALA A 123 -19.22 -17.61 13.55
CA ALA A 123 -18.09 -16.76 13.18
C ALA A 123 -17.06 -17.49 12.32
N SER A 124 -16.69 -18.73 12.70
CA SER A 124 -15.79 -19.58 11.93
C SER A 124 -16.35 -19.90 10.53
N GLY A 125 -17.65 -20.20 10.45
CA GLY A 125 -18.34 -20.43 9.18
C GLY A 125 -18.33 -19.20 8.27
N ARG A 126 -18.40 -17.99 8.83
CA ARG A 126 -18.28 -16.74 8.09
C ARG A 126 -16.88 -16.52 7.54
N ASP A 127 -15.83 -16.85 8.29
CA ASP A 127 -14.46 -16.74 7.80
C ASP A 127 -14.24 -17.61 6.55
N VAL A 128 -14.69 -18.88 6.62
CA VAL A 128 -14.66 -19.81 5.48
C VAL A 128 -15.48 -19.28 4.29
N LYS A 129 -16.64 -18.66 4.54
CA LYS A 129 -17.47 -18.05 3.49
C LYS A 129 -16.76 -16.89 2.80
N ILE A 130 -16.08 -16.02 3.56
CA ILE A 130 -15.30 -14.90 3.01
C ILE A 130 -14.11 -15.44 2.21
N LEU A 131 -13.40 -16.47 2.70
CA LEU A 131 -12.32 -17.12 1.95
C LEU A 131 -12.82 -17.67 0.62
N SER A 132 -13.93 -18.40 0.62
CA SER A 132 -14.54 -18.95 -0.59
C SER A 132 -14.92 -17.85 -1.60
N THR A 133 -15.48 -16.74 -1.10
CA THR A 133 -15.83 -15.58 -1.93
C THR A 133 -14.58 -14.90 -2.50
N THR A 134 -13.53 -14.79 -1.70
CA THR A 134 -12.22 -14.25 -2.08
C THR A 134 -11.64 -15.07 -3.22
N GLU A 135 -11.57 -16.39 -3.08
CA GLU A 135 -11.09 -17.31 -4.12
C GLU A 135 -11.85 -17.15 -5.44
N LYS A 136 -13.19 -17.10 -5.35
CA LYS A 136 -14.05 -16.91 -6.52
C LYS A 136 -13.78 -15.60 -7.23
N LEU A 137 -13.72 -14.49 -6.50
CA LEU A 137 -13.55 -13.14 -7.07
C LEU A 137 -12.12 -12.89 -7.57
N LYS A 138 -11.11 -13.46 -6.90
CA LYS A 138 -9.72 -13.52 -7.35
C LYS A 138 -9.61 -14.22 -8.70
N ASN A 139 -10.11 -15.45 -8.80
CA ASN A 139 -10.05 -16.25 -10.04
C ASN A 139 -10.84 -15.58 -11.17
N LYS A 140 -11.99 -14.96 -10.85
CA LYS A 140 -12.75 -14.16 -11.82
C LYS A 140 -11.94 -12.96 -12.33
N SER A 141 -11.26 -12.24 -11.43
CA SER A 141 -10.44 -11.08 -11.79
C SER A 141 -9.26 -11.47 -12.68
N ILE A 142 -8.55 -12.56 -12.34
CA ILE A 142 -7.45 -13.11 -13.14
C ILE A 142 -7.94 -13.49 -14.55
N LYS A 143 -9.09 -14.18 -14.65
CA LYS A 143 -9.67 -14.55 -15.95
C LYS A 143 -10.01 -13.32 -16.80
N GLN A 144 -10.65 -12.32 -16.20
CA GLN A 144 -10.98 -11.07 -16.90
C GLN A 144 -9.72 -10.31 -17.31
N ALA A 145 -8.69 -10.29 -16.46
CA ALA A 145 -7.40 -9.68 -16.77
C ALA A 145 -6.71 -10.40 -17.93
N ALA A 146 -6.80 -11.73 -18.02
CA ALA A 146 -6.27 -12.52 -19.13
C ALA A 146 -6.96 -12.18 -20.45
N GLU A 147 -8.29 -12.08 -20.43
CA GLU A 147 -9.08 -11.67 -21.61
C GLU A 147 -8.72 -10.25 -22.06
N ALA A 148 -8.51 -9.32 -21.11
CA ALA A 148 -8.08 -7.95 -21.39
C ALA A 148 -6.63 -7.86 -21.88
N TRP A 149 -5.74 -8.69 -21.34
CA TRP A 149 -4.33 -8.78 -21.75
C TRP A 149 -4.21 -9.23 -23.21
N ASN A 150 -4.89 -10.31 -23.59
CA ASN A 150 -4.84 -10.84 -24.96
C ASN A 150 -5.28 -9.77 -25.98
N LYS A 151 -6.39 -9.06 -25.70
CA LYS A 151 -6.87 -7.95 -26.55
C LYS A 151 -5.86 -6.79 -26.61
N TRP A 152 -5.19 -6.48 -25.50
CA TRP A 152 -4.21 -5.40 -25.46
C TRP A 152 -2.94 -5.74 -26.27
N VAL A 153 -2.44 -6.99 -26.15
CA VAL A 153 -1.26 -7.49 -26.87
C VAL A 153 -1.49 -7.54 -28.38
N GLU A 154 -2.68 -7.96 -28.85
CA GLU A 154 -3.02 -8.07 -30.28
C GLU A 154 -2.77 -6.77 -31.08
N GLY A 155 -2.89 -5.59 -30.45
CA GLY A 155 -2.60 -4.30 -31.08
C GLY A 155 -1.31 -3.62 -30.62
N LEU A 156 -0.55 -4.24 -29.69
CA LEU A 156 0.60 -3.59 -29.04
C LEU A 156 1.74 -3.35 -30.03
N GLY A 157 2.03 -4.32 -30.90
CA GLY A 157 3.09 -4.21 -31.90
C GLY A 157 2.94 -2.95 -32.74
N TYR A 158 1.77 -2.75 -33.35
CA TYR A 158 1.47 -1.57 -34.16
C TYR A 158 1.58 -0.25 -33.37
N ARG A 159 1.10 -0.21 -32.12
CA ARG A 159 1.19 1.01 -31.29
C ARG A 159 2.64 1.37 -30.95
N LEU A 160 3.47 0.38 -30.64
CA LEU A 160 4.89 0.57 -30.34
C LEU A 160 5.70 0.92 -31.58
N GLU A 161 5.40 0.30 -32.73
CA GLU A 161 6.03 0.62 -34.02
C GLU A 161 5.74 2.09 -34.39
N LYS A 162 4.50 2.54 -34.24
CA LYS A 162 4.15 3.94 -34.47
C LYS A 162 4.92 4.90 -33.56
N LYS A 163 5.07 4.54 -32.28
CA LYS A 163 5.88 5.33 -31.32
C LYS A 163 7.37 5.32 -31.65
N SER A 164 7.86 4.30 -32.36
CA SER A 164 9.28 4.20 -32.74
C SER A 164 9.77 5.36 -33.60
N TYR A 165 8.88 5.93 -34.42
CA TYR A 165 9.17 7.11 -35.23
C TYR A 165 9.44 8.37 -34.40
N GLU A 166 8.93 8.43 -33.17
CA GLU A 166 9.07 9.57 -32.25
C GLU A 166 10.32 9.46 -31.37
N TRP A 167 11.02 8.32 -31.37
CA TRP A 167 12.25 8.14 -30.59
C TRP A 167 13.37 8.98 -31.22
N CYS A 168 14.13 9.70 -30.39
CA CYS A 168 15.21 10.56 -30.85
C CYS A 168 16.48 10.26 -30.07
N SER A 169 17.63 10.47 -30.69
CA SER A 169 18.93 10.42 -30.04
C SER A 169 19.66 11.74 -30.30
N GLU A 170 20.31 12.28 -29.27
CA GLU A 170 21.21 13.43 -29.40
C GLU A 170 22.59 13.03 -29.94
N HIS A 171 22.86 11.72 -30.06
CA HIS A 171 24.13 11.15 -30.46
C HIS A 171 24.24 10.98 -31.98
N SER A 172 25.47 11.08 -32.48
CA SER A 172 25.70 10.90 -33.92
C SER A 172 25.63 9.43 -34.30
N LEU A 173 24.79 9.09 -35.28
CA LEU A 173 24.69 7.76 -35.89
C LEU A 173 26.01 7.25 -36.48
N LEU A 174 26.96 8.14 -36.80
CA LEU A 174 28.25 7.78 -37.39
C LEU A 174 29.33 7.55 -36.34
N TRP A 175 29.31 8.29 -35.23
CA TRP A 175 30.39 8.33 -34.26
C TRP A 175 30.05 7.68 -32.91
N ASP A 176 28.77 7.62 -32.56
CA ASP A 176 28.25 7.18 -31.25
C ASP A 176 27.15 6.12 -31.42
N LYS A 177 27.31 5.19 -32.39
CA LYS A 177 26.31 4.16 -32.73
C LYS A 177 25.74 3.44 -31.51
N GLU A 178 26.59 3.00 -30.59
CA GLU A 178 26.19 2.29 -29.37
C GLU A 178 25.26 3.14 -28.49
N LYS A 179 25.53 4.44 -28.38
CA LYS A 179 24.69 5.36 -27.61
C LYS A 179 23.35 5.61 -28.31
N VAL A 180 23.35 5.77 -29.63
CA VAL A 180 22.09 5.90 -30.40
C VAL A 180 21.20 4.66 -30.25
N LEU A 181 21.80 3.47 -30.30
CA LEU A 181 21.10 2.20 -30.10
C LEU A 181 20.54 2.07 -28.67
N LYS A 182 21.30 2.53 -27.68
CA LYS A 182 20.85 2.60 -26.29
C LYS A 182 19.67 3.57 -26.14
N ASP A 183 19.74 4.77 -26.68
CA ASP A 183 18.67 5.76 -26.63
C ASP A 183 17.37 5.23 -27.24
N TYR A 184 17.45 4.53 -28.39
CA TYR A 184 16.27 3.91 -29.00
C TYR A 184 15.72 2.72 -28.19
N ALA A 185 16.59 1.92 -27.56
CA ALA A 185 16.15 0.86 -26.66
C ALA A 185 15.45 1.43 -25.41
N GLU A 186 15.96 2.53 -24.86
CA GLU A 186 15.31 3.29 -23.78
C GLU A 186 13.97 3.88 -24.25
N GLY A 187 13.90 4.39 -25.48
CA GLY A 187 12.67 4.84 -26.13
C GLY A 187 11.61 3.73 -26.25
N PHE A 188 12.00 2.52 -26.67
CA PHE A 188 11.13 1.35 -26.67
C PHE A 188 10.63 1.02 -25.26
N ALA A 189 11.56 0.94 -24.31
CA ALA A 189 11.25 0.56 -22.93
C ALA A 189 10.28 1.54 -22.29
N SER A 190 10.51 2.85 -22.47
CA SER A 190 9.61 3.93 -22.05
C SER A 190 8.24 3.83 -22.72
N SER A 191 8.21 3.62 -24.04
CA SER A 191 6.95 3.49 -24.80
C SER A 191 6.10 2.31 -24.32
N LEU A 192 6.73 1.16 -24.07
CA LEU A 192 6.09 -0.03 -23.53
C LEU A 192 5.63 0.19 -22.09
N ALA A 193 6.43 0.85 -21.25
CA ALA A 193 6.03 1.21 -19.89
C ALA A 193 4.74 2.02 -19.89
N THR A 194 4.66 3.06 -20.73
CA THR A 194 3.46 3.89 -20.86
C THR A 194 2.26 3.10 -21.38
N GLU A 195 2.44 2.20 -22.35
CA GLU A 195 1.35 1.34 -22.84
C GLU A 195 0.83 0.38 -21.76
N LEU A 196 1.74 -0.22 -20.99
CA LEU A 196 1.43 -1.14 -19.91
C LEU A 196 0.74 -0.42 -18.75
N GLU A 197 1.23 0.76 -18.40
CA GLU A 197 0.66 1.63 -17.37
C GLU A 197 -0.76 2.07 -17.74
N ASN A 198 -0.97 2.53 -18.98
CA ASN A 198 -2.29 2.93 -19.45
C ASN A 198 -3.29 1.76 -19.44
N TRP A 199 -2.85 0.57 -19.87
CA TRP A 199 -3.68 -0.62 -19.82
C TRP A 199 -4.01 -1.05 -18.40
N SER A 200 -3.00 -1.10 -17.52
CA SER A 200 -3.17 -1.46 -16.11
C SER A 200 -4.11 -0.49 -15.40
N ASN A 201 -3.92 0.81 -15.59
CA ASN A 201 -4.71 1.87 -14.95
C ASN A 201 -6.15 1.94 -15.44
N ARG A 202 -6.45 1.40 -16.62
CA ARG A 202 -7.81 1.37 -17.15
C ARG A 202 -8.47 0.02 -16.93
N GLU A 203 -7.92 -1.03 -17.53
CA GLU A 203 -8.56 -2.34 -17.61
C GLU A 203 -8.39 -3.13 -16.31
N VAL A 204 -7.14 -3.37 -15.88
CA VAL A 204 -6.86 -4.16 -14.66
C VAL A 204 -7.44 -3.49 -13.44
N LYS A 205 -7.25 -2.18 -13.34
CA LYS A 205 -7.81 -1.34 -12.29
C LYS A 205 -9.32 -1.50 -12.16
N GLU A 206 -10.07 -1.40 -13.25
CA GLU A 206 -11.52 -1.54 -13.23
C GLU A 206 -11.96 -2.96 -12.85
N ILE A 207 -11.30 -3.98 -13.40
CA ILE A 207 -11.59 -5.39 -13.10
C ILE A 207 -11.41 -5.67 -11.60
N VAL A 208 -10.26 -5.29 -11.04
CA VAL A 208 -9.90 -5.54 -9.64
C VAL A 208 -10.84 -4.78 -8.71
N VAL A 209 -11.08 -3.48 -8.97
CA VAL A 209 -11.97 -2.66 -8.12
C VAL A 209 -13.39 -3.20 -8.09
N ASN A 210 -13.96 -3.54 -9.24
CA ASN A 210 -15.34 -4.02 -9.31
C ASN A 210 -15.51 -5.32 -8.51
N ASN A 211 -14.54 -6.23 -8.59
CA ASN A 211 -14.61 -7.49 -7.85
C ASN A 211 -14.26 -7.30 -6.35
N LEU A 212 -13.35 -6.39 -6.00
CA LEU A 212 -13.09 -6.03 -4.59
C LEU A 212 -14.28 -5.37 -3.92
N GLN A 213 -15.05 -4.54 -4.61
CA GLN A 213 -16.29 -3.96 -4.06
C GLN A 213 -17.27 -5.04 -3.62
N ILE A 214 -17.41 -6.10 -4.42
CA ILE A 214 -18.27 -7.24 -4.08
C ILE A 214 -17.72 -7.95 -2.83
N LEU A 215 -16.41 -8.22 -2.79
CA LEU A 215 -15.77 -8.86 -1.64
C LEU A 215 -15.96 -8.02 -0.38
N SER A 216 -15.67 -6.73 -0.45
CA SER A 216 -15.78 -5.83 0.69
C SER A 216 -17.20 -5.76 1.23
N LYS A 217 -18.22 -5.66 0.36
CA LYS A 217 -19.62 -5.70 0.81
C LYS A 217 -19.94 -6.98 1.58
N GLU A 218 -19.50 -8.13 1.08
CA GLU A 218 -19.66 -9.42 1.76
C GLU A 218 -18.94 -9.42 3.12
N VAL A 219 -17.70 -8.91 3.19
CA VAL A 219 -16.95 -8.78 4.44
C VAL A 219 -17.71 -7.91 5.44
N CYS A 220 -18.14 -6.70 5.04
CA CYS A 220 -18.88 -5.79 5.92
C CYS A 220 -20.12 -6.46 6.51
N GLN A 221 -20.91 -7.11 5.66
CA GLN A 221 -22.14 -7.77 6.09
C GLN A 221 -21.87 -8.89 7.10
N ASN A 222 -20.81 -9.68 6.89
CA ASN A 222 -20.47 -10.76 7.81
C ASN A 222 -19.91 -10.23 9.15
N LEU A 223 -19.02 -9.23 9.11
CA LEU A 223 -18.48 -8.59 10.31
C LEU A 223 -19.57 -7.89 11.12
N GLU A 224 -20.55 -7.29 10.45
CA GLU A 224 -21.65 -6.62 11.11
C GLU A 224 -22.57 -7.60 11.85
N VAL A 225 -22.83 -8.78 11.27
CA VAL A 225 -23.59 -9.81 11.99
C VAL A 225 -22.82 -10.30 13.21
N ILE A 226 -21.50 -10.48 13.12
CA ILE A 226 -20.66 -10.85 14.27
C ILE A 226 -20.75 -9.78 15.37
N ARG A 227 -20.68 -8.50 15.01
CA ARG A 227 -20.84 -7.39 15.96
C ARG A 227 -22.20 -7.43 16.65
N MET A 228 -23.29 -7.62 15.89
CA MET A 228 -24.63 -7.79 16.45
C MET A 228 -24.74 -9.00 17.38
N ASP A 229 -24.08 -10.11 17.05
CA ASP A 229 -24.04 -11.31 17.88
C ASP A 229 -23.29 -11.07 19.20
N LEU A 230 -22.17 -10.34 19.17
CA LEU A 230 -21.43 -9.92 20.38
C LEU A 230 -22.29 -9.00 21.26
N GLN A 231 -22.98 -8.03 20.65
CA GLN A 231 -23.89 -7.14 21.37
C GLN A 231 -25.06 -7.89 22.02
N ALA A 232 -25.60 -8.91 21.35
CA ALA A 232 -26.67 -9.75 21.89
C ALA A 232 -26.20 -10.50 23.14
N VAL A 233 -24.99 -11.08 23.09
CA VAL A 233 -24.37 -11.73 24.26
C VAL A 233 -24.14 -10.71 25.38
N ASP A 234 -23.60 -9.52 25.07
CA ASP A 234 -23.43 -8.45 26.07
C ASP A 234 -24.71 -8.10 26.81
N CYS A 235 -25.83 -8.00 26.10
CA CYS A 235 -27.14 -7.73 26.72
C CYS A 235 -27.63 -8.88 27.60
N GLN A 236 -27.32 -10.13 27.24
CA GLN A 236 -27.77 -11.33 27.94
C GLN A 236 -27.03 -11.56 29.26
N ILE A 237 -25.72 -11.31 29.28
CA ILE A 237 -24.84 -11.66 30.42
C ILE A 237 -24.09 -10.46 31.04
N ASN A 238 -24.41 -9.23 30.62
CA ASN A 238 -23.79 -7.99 31.12
C ASN A 238 -22.26 -7.93 30.92
N SER A 239 -21.78 -8.53 29.83
CA SER A 239 -20.38 -8.45 29.38
C SER A 239 -20.09 -7.14 28.62
N ASN A 240 -18.87 -6.99 28.11
CA ASN A 240 -18.42 -5.87 27.28
C ASN A 240 -17.67 -6.35 26.02
N LEU A 241 -18.02 -7.52 25.50
CA LEU A 241 -17.37 -8.14 24.34
C LEU A 241 -17.45 -7.26 23.10
N ASN A 242 -18.59 -6.60 22.84
CA ASN A 242 -18.74 -5.70 21.70
C ASN A 242 -17.78 -4.50 21.80
N GLU A 243 -17.62 -3.92 22.98
CA GLU A 243 -16.67 -2.82 23.21
C GLU A 243 -15.22 -3.30 23.04
N GLN A 244 -14.88 -4.49 23.53
CA GLN A 244 -13.56 -5.10 23.31
C GLN A 244 -13.31 -5.38 21.82
N PHE A 245 -14.33 -5.83 21.09
CA PHE A 245 -14.25 -6.09 19.66
C PHE A 245 -14.05 -4.81 18.85
N ASP A 246 -14.77 -3.73 19.16
CA ASP A 246 -14.60 -2.42 18.52
C ASP A 246 -13.17 -1.89 18.73
N LEU A 247 -12.60 -2.03 19.93
CA LEU A 247 -11.20 -1.67 20.23
C LEU A 247 -10.19 -2.55 19.47
N ALA A 248 -10.45 -3.86 19.37
CA ALA A 248 -9.59 -4.78 18.61
C ALA A 248 -9.59 -4.43 17.11
N ILE A 249 -10.73 -4.05 16.55
CA ILE A 249 -10.82 -3.54 15.18
C ILE A 249 -9.98 -2.26 15.01
N GLU A 250 -10.03 -1.33 15.98
CA GLU A 250 -9.18 -0.13 15.95
C GLU A 250 -7.68 -0.44 15.99
N ASN A 251 -7.28 -1.46 16.75
CA ASN A 251 -5.89 -1.95 16.77
C ASN A 251 -5.46 -2.51 15.41
N ILE A 252 -6.31 -3.31 14.76
CA ILE A 252 -6.00 -3.88 13.44
C ILE A 252 -5.95 -2.78 12.37
N LYS A 253 -6.76 -1.71 12.48
CA LYS A 253 -6.72 -0.55 11.58
C LYS A 253 -5.35 0.15 11.57
N ALA A 254 -4.72 0.26 12.72
CA ALA A 254 -3.45 0.97 12.86
C ALA A 254 -2.25 0.21 12.24
N ASP A 255 -2.37 -1.10 11.97
CA ASP A 255 -1.35 -1.93 11.31
C ASP A 255 -1.26 -1.72 9.78
N GLY A 256 -1.87 -0.66 9.25
CA GLY A 256 -1.87 -0.35 7.82
C GLY A 256 -2.87 -1.18 7.01
N LEU A 257 -3.73 -1.93 7.70
CA LEU A 257 -4.92 -2.57 7.13
C LEU A 257 -6.07 -1.59 7.29
N ASP A 258 -6.40 -0.83 6.24
CA ASP A 258 -7.50 0.13 6.32
C ASP A 258 -8.87 -0.59 6.33
N ILE A 259 -9.26 -1.16 7.47
CA ILE A 259 -10.62 -1.69 7.69
C ILE A 259 -11.65 -0.55 7.65
N SER A 260 -11.25 0.73 7.74
CA SER A 260 -12.16 1.85 7.51
C SER A 260 -12.64 1.91 6.07
N SER A 261 -11.82 1.47 5.10
CA SER A 261 -12.28 1.30 3.71
C SER A 261 -13.38 0.23 3.62
N ILE A 262 -13.29 -0.84 4.40
CA ILE A 262 -14.32 -1.89 4.52
C ILE A 262 -15.58 -1.31 5.15
N THR A 263 -15.50 -0.71 6.34
CA THR A 263 -16.69 -0.16 7.02
C THR A 263 -17.35 1.00 6.26
N LYS A 264 -16.59 1.86 5.55
CA LYS A 264 -17.14 2.91 4.66
C LYS A 264 -17.79 2.37 3.38
N LEU A 265 -17.63 1.09 3.03
CA LEU A 265 -18.32 0.45 1.90
C LEU A 265 -19.76 0.05 2.24
N GLY A 266 -20.14 0.07 3.53
CA GLY A 266 -21.50 -0.20 3.98
C GLY A 266 -22.44 1.02 3.98
N GLU A 267 -21.90 2.24 4.02
CA GLU A 267 -22.68 3.48 4.06
C GLU A 267 -22.73 4.13 2.67
N ASN A 268 -23.88 4.03 1.98
CA ASN A 268 -24.23 4.73 0.74
C ASN A 268 -23.05 5.11 -0.18
N TYR A 269 -22.60 4.13 -0.97
CA TYR A 269 -21.58 4.33 -1.99
C TYR A 269 -22.16 5.09 -3.19
N ASP A 270 -21.82 6.37 -3.30
CA ASP A 270 -22.08 7.21 -4.49
C ASP A 270 -21.10 6.81 -5.61
N ASP A 271 -21.63 6.48 -6.80
CA ASP A 271 -20.86 6.04 -7.98
C ASP A 271 -19.74 7.02 -8.38
N ASN A 272 -19.83 8.27 -7.92
CA ASN A 272 -18.83 9.31 -8.14
C ASN A 272 -17.51 9.15 -7.34
N LYS A 273 -17.40 8.17 -6.42
CA LYS A 273 -16.19 7.93 -5.59
C LYS A 273 -15.33 6.73 -6.00
N ARG A 274 -15.48 6.22 -7.23
CA ARG A 274 -14.63 5.14 -7.82
C ARG A 274 -13.11 5.39 -7.70
N GLY A 275 -12.65 6.64 -7.59
CA GLY A 275 -11.23 7.01 -7.47
C GLY A 275 -10.58 6.63 -6.14
N GLY A 276 -11.29 6.75 -5.02
CA GLY A 276 -10.72 6.58 -3.67
C GLY A 276 -10.49 5.13 -3.25
N LEU A 277 -11.07 4.16 -3.96
CA LEU A 277 -10.88 2.73 -3.68
C LEU A 277 -9.48 2.25 -4.07
N TRP A 278 -8.92 2.81 -5.14
CA TRP A 278 -7.56 2.46 -5.58
C TRP A 278 -6.47 3.22 -4.81
N GLU A 279 -6.74 4.47 -4.42
CA GLU A 279 -5.77 5.28 -3.67
C GLU A 279 -5.55 4.78 -2.24
N ASN A 280 -6.51 4.03 -1.67
CA ASN A 280 -6.47 3.53 -0.29
C ASN A 280 -6.23 2.02 -0.15
N LEU A 281 -5.96 1.28 -1.24
CA LEU A 281 -5.50 -0.11 -1.15
C LEU A 281 -4.04 -0.13 -0.68
N THR A 282 -3.86 -0.02 0.63
CA THR A 282 -2.56 -0.11 1.30
C THR A 282 -2.26 -1.57 1.61
N LEU A 283 -1.52 -2.22 0.71
CA LEU A 283 -0.91 -3.51 1.00
C LEU A 283 0.33 -3.26 1.88
N GLY A 284 0.15 -3.24 3.20
CA GLY A 284 1.25 -3.26 4.18
C GLY A 284 2.14 -2.02 4.21
N GLY A 285 1.58 -0.83 4.47
CA GLY A 285 2.37 0.33 4.92
C GLY A 285 3.20 1.07 3.86
N LEU A 286 3.03 0.79 2.56
CA LEU A 286 3.70 1.53 1.49
C LEU A 286 2.70 2.46 0.77
N THR A 287 2.65 3.72 1.19
CA THR A 287 1.88 4.80 0.55
C THR A 287 2.53 5.23 -0.77
N ALA A 288 2.30 4.46 -1.84
CA ALA A 288 2.45 4.84 -3.26
C ALA A 288 1.94 3.76 -4.27
N GLY A 289 1.46 2.61 -3.81
CA GLY A 289 1.66 1.33 -4.51
C GLY A 289 0.64 0.85 -5.55
N ALA A 290 -0.46 1.54 -5.83
CA ALA A 290 -1.46 1.02 -6.79
C ALA A 290 -0.93 0.90 -8.23
N LEU A 291 -0.27 1.96 -8.71
CA LEU A 291 0.30 2.03 -10.05
C LEU A 291 1.54 1.12 -10.18
N PHE A 292 2.38 1.12 -9.14
CA PHE A 292 3.64 0.38 -9.11
C PHE A 292 3.47 -1.12 -8.83
N MET A 293 2.34 -1.58 -8.29
CA MET A 293 2.09 -3.01 -8.11
C MET A 293 2.13 -3.75 -9.46
N PHE A 294 1.35 -3.31 -10.45
CA PHE A 294 1.28 -4.03 -11.75
C PHE A 294 2.32 -3.62 -12.78
N THR A 295 2.90 -2.43 -12.62
CA THR A 295 3.94 -1.89 -13.51
C THR A 295 5.30 -1.84 -12.84
N GLY A 296 5.56 -2.60 -11.77
CA GLY A 296 6.77 -2.51 -10.97
C GLY A 296 8.03 -2.32 -11.81
N VAL A 297 8.73 -1.21 -11.58
CA VAL A 297 9.93 -0.68 -12.29
C VAL A 297 10.98 -1.74 -12.65
N GLY A 298 10.94 -2.94 -12.06
CA GLY A 298 11.74 -4.11 -12.40
C GLY A 298 11.49 -4.80 -13.74
N PHE A 299 10.51 -4.41 -14.57
CA PHE A 299 10.37 -4.96 -15.93
C PHE A 299 11.32 -4.30 -16.96
N LEU A 300 11.63 -3.01 -16.76
CA LEU A 300 12.48 -2.24 -17.67
C LEU A 300 13.94 -2.75 -17.72
N PRO A 301 14.57 -3.11 -16.58
CA PRO A 301 15.90 -3.69 -16.58
C PRO A 301 15.96 -5.01 -17.35
N ILE A 302 14.91 -5.84 -17.39
CA ILE A 302 14.95 -7.13 -18.10
C ILE A 302 15.10 -6.92 -19.62
N LEU A 303 14.47 -5.88 -20.16
CA LEU A 303 14.58 -5.51 -21.58
C LEU A 303 15.94 -4.88 -21.90
N LEU A 304 16.48 -4.06 -21.00
CA LEU A 304 17.71 -3.28 -21.21
C LEU A 304 19.01 -4.02 -20.82
N THR A 305 19.00 -4.82 -19.76
CA THR A 305 20.20 -5.51 -19.21
C THR A 305 20.47 -6.87 -19.85
N GLY A 306 19.46 -7.53 -20.43
CA GLY A 306 19.55 -8.87 -21.01
C GLY A 306 20.00 -8.91 -22.48
N GLY A 307 21.00 -8.12 -22.89
CA GLY A 307 21.64 -8.29 -24.22
C GLY A 307 20.94 -7.66 -25.43
N ALA A 308 20.20 -6.55 -25.27
CA ALA A 308 19.68 -5.83 -26.43
C ALA A 308 20.87 -5.27 -27.23
N VAL A 309 21.83 -4.66 -26.53
CA VAL A 309 23.12 -4.20 -27.09
C VAL A 309 23.94 -5.35 -27.71
N VAL A 310 23.85 -6.57 -27.17
CA VAL A 310 24.60 -7.75 -27.68
C VAL A 310 23.97 -8.33 -28.95
N LEU A 311 22.64 -8.46 -29.05
CA LEU A 311 21.96 -8.84 -30.29
C LEU A 311 22.16 -7.79 -31.40
N ILE A 312 22.37 -6.54 -31.00
CA ILE A 312 22.61 -5.40 -31.89
C ILE A 312 24.00 -5.41 -32.54
N SER A 313 24.94 -6.23 -32.04
CA SER A 313 26.27 -6.41 -32.65
C SER A 313 26.25 -7.09 -34.03
N SER A 314 25.09 -7.56 -34.50
CA SER A 314 24.90 -8.08 -35.85
C SER A 314 24.55 -6.99 -36.89
N PHE A 315 24.31 -5.75 -36.47
CA PHE A 315 23.88 -4.64 -37.35
C PHE A 315 25.03 -3.83 -37.97
N PHE A 316 26.28 -4.31 -37.89
CA PHE A 316 27.47 -3.63 -38.44
C PHE A 316 27.61 -3.68 -39.98
N GLY A 317 26.62 -4.21 -40.71
CA GLY A 317 26.66 -4.36 -42.17
C GLY A 317 25.94 -3.27 -42.99
N MET A 318 25.74 -2.06 -42.45
CA MET A 318 24.97 -1.01 -43.11
C MET A 318 25.85 -0.09 -43.97
N SER A 319 25.53 0.00 -45.27
CA SER A 319 26.24 0.87 -46.22
C SER A 319 25.79 2.33 -46.05
N PRO A 320 26.67 3.34 -46.19
CA PRO A 320 26.31 4.76 -46.11
C PRO A 320 25.27 5.23 -47.14
N ASP A 321 25.00 4.42 -48.16
CA ASP A 321 24.11 4.71 -49.29
C ASP A 321 22.64 4.30 -49.07
N ASP A 322 22.27 3.83 -47.88
CA ASP A 322 20.87 3.53 -47.55
C ASP A 322 20.03 4.83 -47.49
N GLU A 323 18.94 4.89 -48.24
CA GLU A 323 17.93 5.95 -48.12
C GLU A 323 17.29 5.87 -46.71
N ASN A 324 17.75 6.75 -45.81
CA ASN A 324 17.30 6.90 -44.42
C ASN A 324 17.77 5.81 -43.41
N PRO A 325 19.06 5.83 -43.03
CA PRO A 325 19.65 4.84 -42.11
C PRO A 325 19.06 4.91 -40.69
N GLU A 326 18.52 6.07 -40.30
CA GLU A 326 17.90 6.26 -38.97
C GLU A 326 16.64 5.42 -38.81
N ILE A 327 15.73 5.46 -39.80
CA ILE A 327 14.47 4.68 -39.78
C ILE A 327 14.77 3.18 -39.69
N LYS A 328 15.74 2.69 -40.47
CA LYS A 328 16.09 1.27 -40.49
C LYS A 328 16.73 0.82 -39.18
N ILE A 329 17.51 1.66 -38.51
CA ILE A 329 18.04 1.36 -37.17
C ILE A 329 16.93 1.36 -36.11
N LYS A 330 15.99 2.32 -36.14
CA LYS A 330 14.82 2.32 -35.26
C LYS A 330 13.99 1.04 -35.40
N GLN A 331 13.74 0.61 -36.64
CA GLN A 331 13.00 -0.63 -36.92
C GLN A 331 13.72 -1.85 -36.37
N GLN A 332 15.03 -1.95 -36.57
CA GLN A 332 15.83 -3.07 -36.06
C GLN A 332 15.86 -3.14 -34.53
N VAL A 333 15.99 -1.98 -33.87
CA VAL A 333 15.91 -1.89 -32.41
C VAL A 333 14.52 -2.29 -31.93
N TYR A 334 13.47 -1.81 -32.59
CA TYR A 334 12.08 -2.19 -32.32
C TYR A 334 11.90 -3.71 -32.43
N ASP A 335 12.26 -4.33 -33.56
CA ASP A 335 12.07 -5.76 -33.80
C ASP A 335 12.78 -6.61 -32.74
N ALA A 336 14.04 -6.25 -32.42
CA ALA A 336 14.84 -6.96 -31.43
C ALA A 336 14.26 -6.82 -30.01
N CYS A 337 13.81 -5.63 -29.63
CA CYS A 337 13.22 -5.39 -28.31
C CYS A 337 11.83 -6.02 -28.20
N PHE A 338 11.03 -5.98 -29.27
CA PHE A 338 9.70 -6.58 -29.31
C PHE A 338 9.77 -8.10 -29.24
N GLN A 339 10.73 -8.75 -29.94
CA GLN A 339 10.95 -10.19 -29.83
C GLN A 339 11.30 -10.62 -28.40
N LYS A 340 12.04 -9.80 -27.66
CA LYS A 340 12.32 -10.07 -26.24
C LYS A 340 11.08 -9.92 -25.38
N PHE A 341 10.31 -8.86 -25.60
CA PHE A 341 9.03 -8.68 -24.91
C PHE A 341 8.10 -9.88 -25.14
N ASP A 342 8.00 -10.37 -26.39
CA ASP A 342 7.19 -11.53 -26.74
C ASP A 342 7.59 -12.78 -25.93
N LYS A 343 8.91 -13.04 -25.80
CA LYS A 343 9.46 -14.12 -24.96
C LYS A 343 9.16 -13.95 -23.46
N SER A 344 9.02 -12.72 -22.97
CA SER A 344 8.76 -12.40 -21.56
C SER A 344 7.27 -12.13 -21.26
N THR A 345 6.40 -12.16 -22.26
CA THR A 345 4.98 -11.76 -22.15
C THR A 345 4.24 -12.59 -21.09
N ALA A 346 4.46 -13.90 -21.06
CA ALA A 346 3.85 -14.79 -20.07
C ALA A 346 4.32 -14.49 -18.64
N GLU A 347 5.60 -14.20 -18.45
CA GLU A 347 6.15 -13.86 -17.13
C GLU A 347 5.59 -12.54 -16.61
N ILE A 348 5.51 -11.52 -17.48
CA ILE A 348 4.93 -10.22 -17.14
C ILE A 348 3.47 -10.39 -16.71
N PHE A 349 2.69 -11.16 -17.48
CA PHE A 349 1.30 -11.42 -17.16
C PHE A 349 1.12 -12.22 -15.86
N ASN A 350 1.99 -13.20 -15.59
CA ASN A 350 1.95 -13.95 -14.34
C ASN A 350 2.18 -13.04 -13.12
N ARG A 351 3.13 -12.10 -13.19
CA ARG A 351 3.34 -11.12 -12.11
C ARG A 351 2.11 -10.25 -11.87
N ILE A 352 1.44 -9.83 -12.95
CA ILE A 352 0.16 -9.10 -12.83
C ILE A 352 -0.88 -9.97 -12.10
N CYS A 353 -0.99 -11.26 -12.44
CA CYS A 353 -1.91 -12.19 -11.77
C CYS A 353 -1.57 -12.40 -10.29
N GLU A 354 -0.29 -12.50 -9.94
CA GLU A 354 0.20 -12.61 -8.56
C GLU A 354 -0.20 -11.37 -7.75
N ASN A 355 0.02 -10.16 -8.30
CA ASN A 355 -0.38 -8.92 -7.65
C ASN A 355 -1.90 -8.82 -7.48
N VAL A 356 -2.68 -9.24 -8.48
CA VAL A 356 -4.14 -9.33 -8.35
C VAL A 356 -4.49 -10.26 -7.19
N ALA A 357 -3.86 -11.44 -7.13
CA ALA A 357 -4.10 -12.40 -6.06
C ALA A 357 -3.78 -11.85 -4.67
N GLU A 358 -2.64 -11.18 -4.53
CA GLU A 358 -2.19 -10.58 -3.28
C GLU A 358 -3.18 -9.53 -2.74
N VAL A 359 -3.75 -8.70 -3.64
CA VAL A 359 -4.77 -7.71 -3.27
C VAL A 359 -6.03 -8.39 -2.70
N PHE A 360 -6.49 -9.50 -3.28
CA PHE A 360 -7.63 -10.25 -2.72
C PHE A 360 -7.29 -10.93 -1.38
N TYR A 361 -6.11 -11.55 -1.27
CA TYR A 361 -5.72 -12.25 -0.05
C TYR A 361 -5.42 -11.31 1.12
N SER A 362 -4.85 -10.13 0.86
CA SER A 362 -4.62 -9.12 1.90
C SER A 362 -5.95 -8.65 2.51
N GLN A 363 -6.96 -8.46 1.68
CA GLN A 363 -8.32 -8.13 2.12
C GLN A 363 -8.94 -9.24 2.97
N PHE A 364 -8.86 -10.49 2.51
CA PHE A 364 -9.32 -11.65 3.28
C PHE A 364 -8.59 -11.77 4.63
N LYS A 365 -7.26 -11.69 4.63
CA LYS A 365 -6.45 -11.80 5.84
C LYS A 365 -6.81 -10.74 6.87
N SER A 366 -7.18 -9.54 6.42
CA SER A 366 -7.66 -8.48 7.31
C SER A 366 -8.98 -8.83 7.96
N ALA A 367 -9.94 -9.31 7.16
CA ALA A 367 -11.23 -9.75 7.67
C ALA A 367 -11.08 -10.94 8.63
N SER A 368 -10.27 -11.93 8.24
CA SER A 368 -10.01 -13.14 9.02
C SER A 368 -9.41 -12.79 10.39
N LYS A 369 -8.43 -11.88 10.46
CA LYS A 369 -7.92 -11.36 11.75
C LYS A 369 -9.01 -10.76 12.64
N VAL A 370 -9.95 -10.01 12.07
CA VAL A 370 -11.07 -9.45 12.86
C VAL A 370 -11.97 -10.57 13.39
N ILE A 371 -12.27 -11.58 12.56
CA ILE A 371 -13.11 -12.71 12.96
C ILE A 371 -12.40 -13.55 14.05
N GLU A 372 -11.09 -13.77 13.92
CA GLU A 372 -10.26 -14.40 14.95
C GLU A 372 -10.37 -13.67 16.28
N GLN A 373 -10.41 -12.32 16.30
CA GLN A 373 -10.62 -11.56 17.53
C GLN A 373 -12.00 -11.79 18.13
N ALA A 374 -13.06 -11.85 17.32
CA ALA A 374 -14.39 -12.18 17.85
C ALA A 374 -14.44 -13.58 18.48
N ILE A 375 -13.82 -14.58 17.82
CA ILE A 375 -13.71 -15.94 18.34
C ILE A 375 -12.94 -15.94 19.66
N PHE A 376 -11.78 -15.27 19.70
CA PHE A 376 -10.96 -15.14 20.90
C PHE A 376 -11.73 -14.53 22.07
N LEU A 377 -12.55 -13.51 21.83
CA LEU A 377 -13.38 -12.88 22.87
C LEU A 377 -14.42 -13.87 23.44
N TYR A 378 -15.05 -14.68 22.60
CA TYR A 378 -15.97 -15.73 23.05
C TYR A 378 -15.24 -16.83 23.83
N GLU A 379 -14.09 -17.30 23.34
CA GLU A 379 -13.28 -18.33 24.01
C GLU A 379 -12.79 -17.85 25.38
N ASN A 380 -12.28 -16.62 25.46
CA ASN A 380 -11.82 -16.02 26.71
C ASN A 380 -12.96 -15.88 27.72
N LEU A 381 -14.17 -15.52 27.28
CA LEU A 381 -15.34 -15.48 28.16
C LEU A 381 -15.66 -16.87 28.74
N LEU A 382 -15.66 -17.93 27.91
CA LEU A 382 -15.89 -19.30 28.38
C LEU A 382 -14.80 -19.74 29.37
N GLU A 383 -13.54 -19.47 29.06
CA GLU A 383 -12.41 -19.83 29.92
C GLU A 383 -12.45 -19.10 31.27
N GLN A 384 -12.79 -17.80 31.29
CA GLN A 384 -12.92 -17.02 32.52
C GLN A 384 -14.02 -17.58 33.43
N GLU A 385 -15.14 -18.00 32.85
CA GLU A 385 -16.26 -18.53 33.62
C GLU A 385 -15.97 -19.93 34.19
N ASP A 386 -15.33 -20.80 33.39
CA ASP A 386 -14.91 -22.13 33.84
C ASP A 386 -13.90 -22.03 35.00
N LYS A 387 -12.95 -21.07 34.94
CA LYS A 387 -12.01 -20.80 36.05
C LYS A 387 -12.73 -20.32 37.29
N ALA A 388 -13.65 -19.36 37.16
CA ALA A 388 -14.40 -18.83 38.30
C ALA A 388 -15.23 -19.90 39.02
N HIS A 389 -15.70 -20.93 38.30
CA HIS A 389 -16.43 -22.05 38.88
C HIS A 389 -15.55 -23.11 39.56
N GLN A 390 -14.30 -23.25 39.15
CA GLN A 390 -13.38 -24.26 39.68
C GLN A 390 -12.54 -23.76 40.86
N GLU A 391 -12.37 -22.44 41.00
CA GLU A 391 -11.47 -21.85 41.97
C GLU A 391 -12.05 -21.66 43.38
N THR A 392 -11.18 -21.76 44.37
CA THR A 392 -11.50 -21.49 45.77
C THR A 392 -11.65 -20.00 46.05
N GLN A 393 -12.38 -19.63 47.12
CA GLN A 393 -12.56 -18.22 47.50
C GLN A 393 -11.25 -17.45 47.74
N GLU A 394 -10.22 -18.12 48.28
CA GLU A 394 -8.90 -17.50 48.48
C GLU A 394 -8.19 -17.21 47.15
N GLN A 395 -8.31 -18.11 46.17
CA GLN A 395 -7.77 -17.92 44.82
C GLN A 395 -8.49 -16.78 44.10
N LEU A 396 -9.82 -16.74 44.15
CA LEU A 396 -10.61 -15.65 43.57
C LEU A 396 -10.20 -14.28 44.14
N LYS A 397 -9.99 -14.19 45.47
CA LYS A 397 -9.54 -12.95 46.12
C LYS A 397 -8.13 -12.54 45.69
N SER A 398 -7.22 -13.50 45.54
CA SER A 398 -5.88 -13.25 45.01
C SER A 398 -5.92 -12.75 43.57
N GLN A 399 -6.76 -13.33 42.72
CA GLN A 399 -6.91 -12.89 41.33
C GLN A 399 -7.48 -11.48 41.22
N LYS A 400 -8.49 -11.12 42.03
CA LYS A 400 -9.01 -9.74 42.06
C LYS A 400 -7.94 -8.72 42.40
N ASN A 401 -7.05 -9.02 43.36
CA ASN A 401 -5.94 -8.14 43.71
C ASN A 401 -4.96 -7.99 42.52
N ILE A 402 -4.63 -9.08 41.83
CA ILE A 402 -3.76 -9.06 40.65
C ILE A 402 -4.39 -8.22 39.53
N ILE A 403 -5.68 -8.40 39.26
CA ILE A 403 -6.41 -7.63 38.25
C ILE A 403 -6.37 -6.13 38.58
N ALA A 404 -6.66 -5.74 39.82
CA ALA A 404 -6.60 -4.36 40.25
C ALA A 404 -5.19 -3.75 40.07
N GLU A 405 -4.15 -4.48 40.46
CA GLU A 405 -2.76 -4.07 40.28
C GLU A 405 -2.40 -3.88 38.80
N LYS A 406 -2.80 -4.82 37.94
CA LYS A 406 -2.54 -4.75 36.49
C LYS A 406 -3.27 -3.60 35.82
N LYS A 407 -4.53 -3.33 36.19
CA LYS A 407 -5.28 -2.16 35.70
C LYS A 407 -4.57 -0.86 36.09
N GLN A 408 -4.07 -0.77 37.32
CA GLN A 408 -3.30 0.39 37.77
C GLN A 408 -2.00 0.57 36.98
N GLN A 409 -1.23 -0.51 36.78
CA GLN A 409 0.01 -0.49 36.00
C GLN A 409 -0.23 -0.03 34.55
N LEU A 410 -1.25 -0.57 33.88
CA LEU A 410 -1.62 -0.19 32.51
C LEU A 410 -2.06 1.28 32.42
N THR A 411 -2.84 1.75 33.39
CA THR A 411 -3.27 3.15 33.46
C THR A 411 -2.07 4.10 33.65
N GLU A 412 -1.09 3.70 34.46
CA GLU A 412 0.14 4.48 34.65
C GLU A 412 1.01 4.52 33.38
N ILE A 413 1.14 3.38 32.68
CA ILE A 413 1.84 3.31 31.39
C ILE A 413 1.17 4.26 30.38
N LYS A 414 -0.17 4.25 30.29
CA LYS A 414 -0.93 5.16 29.43
C LYS A 414 -0.59 6.63 29.69
N LYS A 415 -0.63 7.04 30.95
CA LYS A 415 -0.28 8.43 31.35
C LYS A 415 1.16 8.79 31.02
N LYS A 416 2.11 7.87 31.23
CA LYS A 416 3.52 8.06 30.88
C LYS A 416 3.70 8.26 29.38
N ILE A 417 3.01 7.45 28.58
CA ILE A 417 3.00 7.55 27.12
C ILE A 417 2.43 8.89 26.65
N GLU A 418 1.26 9.29 27.17
CA GLU A 418 0.64 10.59 26.86
C GLU A 418 1.60 11.75 27.17
N THR A 419 2.32 11.68 28.29
CA THR A 419 3.32 12.69 28.67
C THR A 419 4.48 12.77 27.67
N VAL A 420 4.96 11.62 27.15
CA VAL A 420 6.02 11.58 26.14
C VAL A 420 5.54 12.18 24.82
N ILE A 421 4.31 11.88 24.42
CA ILE A 421 3.69 12.42 23.20
C ILE A 421 3.63 13.93 23.26
N THR A 422 3.09 14.50 24.33
CA THR A 422 2.97 15.96 24.49
C THR A 422 4.35 16.62 24.39
N LYS A 423 5.39 16.05 25.00
CA LYS A 423 6.77 16.56 24.88
C LYS A 423 7.35 16.50 23.47
N ILE A 424 6.95 15.51 22.66
CA ILE A 424 7.39 15.39 21.26
C ILE A 424 6.64 16.39 20.38
N ILE A 425 5.34 16.58 20.63
CA ILE A 425 4.49 17.52 19.89
C ILE A 425 4.87 18.97 20.22
N ASP A 426 5.13 19.32 21.48
CA ASP A 426 5.51 20.67 21.93
C ASP A 426 6.92 21.09 21.48
N ARG A 427 7.69 20.17 20.88
CA ARG A 427 8.99 20.45 20.25
C ARG A 427 8.90 20.76 18.75
N LYS A 428 7.70 20.68 18.15
CA LYS A 428 7.39 21.30 16.85
C LYS A 428 7.20 22.80 17.01
#